data_AF-A0A2P6S379-F1
#
_entry.id   AF-A0A2P6S379-F1
#
_cell.length_a   1.000
_cell.length_b   1.000
_cell.length_c   1.000
_cell.angle_alpha   90.00
_cell.angle_beta   90.00
_cell.angle_gamma   90.00
#
_symmetry.space_group_name_H-M   'P 1'
#
loop_
_entity.id
_entity.type
_entity.pdbx_description
1 polymer ?
#
loop_
_entity_poly.entity_id
_entity_poly.type
_entity_poly.pdbx_seq_one_letter_code
_entity_poly.pdbx_strand_id
1 'polypeptide(L)'
;MVFDVLCLVDTMIDEDTAKNLVTKLPFCNYFCVPPVGHSGGLLLLWNSNYSISILSSHPKFIHCKFQDVCSTTPWLVTFLYMFPHKHQQQDLWNELVNLQVHSQEPWFIMGDFNCILHLKEKRGGSNFVDRYIIQFRP
;
A
#
# COMPACT_ATOMS: atom_id res chain seq x y z
N MET A 1 18.79 -10.49 -4.93
CA MET A 1 17.52 -10.41 -4.17
C MET A 1 16.41 -10.67 -5.17
N VAL A 2 15.58 -11.68 -4.95
CA VAL A 2 14.41 -11.98 -5.78
C VAL A 2 13.20 -11.68 -4.91
N PHE A 3 12.28 -10.84 -5.41
CA PHE A 3 11.05 -10.50 -4.71
C PHE A 3 9.91 -11.35 -5.30
N ASP A 4 9.07 -11.93 -4.45
CA ASP A 4 7.86 -12.62 -4.89
C ASP A 4 6.70 -11.65 -5.14
N VAL A 5 6.68 -10.55 -4.37
CA VAL A 5 5.67 -9.49 -4.45
C VAL A 5 6.36 -8.15 -4.25
N LEU A 6 6.01 -7.18 -5.08
CA LEU A 6 6.53 -5.81 -5.04
C LEU A 6 5.37 -4.83 -5.21
N CYS A 7 5.24 -3.89 -4.28
CA CYS A 7 4.35 -2.75 -4.45
C CYS A 7 5.17 -1.47 -4.55
N LEU A 8 4.97 -0.71 -5.63
CA LEU A 8 5.49 0.63 -5.81
C LEU A 8 4.39 1.65 -5.52
N VAL A 9 4.77 2.73 -4.85
CA VAL A 9 3.87 3.81 -4.45
C VAL A 9 4.32 5.14 -5.04
N ASP A 10 3.37 6.05 -5.27
CA ASP A 10 3.58 7.38 -5.86
C ASP A 10 4.37 7.33 -7.17
N THR A 11 4.01 6.37 -8.02
CA THR A 11 4.74 6.09 -9.26
C THR A 11 4.59 7.20 -10.30
N MET A 12 3.50 7.98 -10.26
CA MET A 12 3.15 9.00 -11.24
C MET A 12 3.19 8.50 -12.70
N ILE A 13 3.00 7.19 -12.91
CA ILE A 13 2.96 6.58 -14.24
C ILE A 13 1.52 6.25 -14.63
N ASP A 14 1.19 6.51 -15.88
CA ASP A 14 -0.05 6.04 -16.48
C ASP A 14 -0.03 4.52 -16.73
N GLU A 15 -1.19 3.98 -17.12
CA GLU A 15 -1.37 2.55 -17.33
C GLU A 15 -0.51 1.99 -18.48
N ASP A 16 -0.29 2.77 -19.55
CA ASP A 16 0.50 2.33 -20.70
C ASP A 16 2.00 2.25 -20.34
N THR A 17 2.48 3.22 -19.58
CA THR A 17 3.84 3.22 -19.03
C THR A 17 4.01 2.08 -18.02
N ALA A 18 3.00 1.83 -17.17
CA ALA A 18 3.00 0.71 -16.24
C ALA A 18 3.09 -0.64 -16.98
N LYS A 19 2.29 -0.84 -18.04
CA LYS A 19 2.36 -2.04 -18.90
C LYS A 19 3.77 -2.25 -19.46
N ASN A 20 4.36 -1.20 -20.02
CA ASN A 20 5.72 -1.26 -20.55
C ASN A 20 6.76 -1.57 -19.46
N LEU A 21 6.60 -1.04 -18.25
CA LEU A 21 7.49 -1.32 -17.12
C LEU A 21 7.37 -2.79 -16.68
N VAL A 22 6.16 -3.31 -16.55
CA VAL A 22 5.90 -4.69 -16.08
C VAL A 22 6.58 -5.71 -17.00
N THR A 23 6.56 -5.50 -18.32
CA THR A 23 7.22 -6.41 -19.29
C THR A 23 8.73 -6.55 -19.09
N LYS A 24 9.37 -5.60 -18.39
CA LYS A 24 10.82 -5.59 -18.13
C LYS A 24 11.17 -6.17 -16.75
N LEU A 25 10.18 -6.47 -15.93
CA LEU A 25 10.36 -6.98 -14.57
C LEU A 25 10.03 -8.48 -14.52
N PRO A 26 10.68 -9.25 -13.63
CA PRO A 26 10.48 -10.69 -13.54
C PRO A 26 9.21 -11.04 -12.74
N PHE A 27 8.08 -10.42 -13.07
CA PHE A 27 6.76 -10.70 -12.47
C PHE A 27 5.77 -11.13 -13.54
N CYS A 28 4.91 -12.10 -13.21
CA CYS A 28 3.90 -12.60 -14.15
C CYS A 28 2.55 -11.91 -14.03
N ASN A 29 2.28 -11.21 -12.93
CA ASN A 29 1.03 -10.51 -12.69
C ASN A 29 1.28 -9.09 -12.18
N TYR A 30 0.31 -8.20 -12.46
CA TYR A 30 0.32 -6.84 -11.96
C TYR A 30 -1.09 -6.28 -11.78
N PHE A 31 -1.19 -5.25 -10.95
CA PHE A 31 -2.38 -4.42 -10.81
C PHE A 31 -1.94 -2.97 -10.60
N CYS A 32 -2.56 -2.03 -11.29
CA CYS A 32 -2.23 -0.61 -11.19
C CYS A 32 -3.46 0.22 -10.80
N VAL A 33 -3.22 1.17 -9.90
CA VAL A 33 -4.14 2.29 -9.66
C VAL A 33 -3.50 3.52 -10.29
N PRO A 34 -4.11 4.16 -11.30
CA PRO A 34 -3.50 5.30 -11.97
C PRO A 34 -3.39 6.52 -11.04
N PRO A 35 -2.44 7.44 -11.31
CA PRO A 35 -2.36 8.70 -10.59
C PRO A 35 -3.59 9.57 -10.83
N VAL A 36 -3.90 10.44 -9.87
CA VAL A 36 -4.94 11.47 -10.01
C VAL A 36 -4.25 12.82 -10.17
N GLY A 37 -4.27 13.35 -11.40
CA GLY A 37 -3.51 14.56 -11.74
C GLY A 37 -2.00 14.31 -11.67
N HIS A 38 -1.30 15.05 -10.83
CA HIS A 38 0.17 15.00 -10.69
C HIS A 38 0.64 14.27 -9.41
N SER A 39 -0.18 13.41 -8.81
CA SER A 39 0.20 12.65 -7.61
C SER A 39 -0.47 11.28 -7.58
N GLY A 40 0.18 10.34 -6.88
CA GLY A 40 -0.29 8.99 -6.71
C GLY A 40 0.22 8.06 -7.78
N GLY A 41 -0.55 7.02 -8.04
CA GLY A 41 -0.07 5.88 -8.79
C GLY A 41 0.39 4.80 -7.83
N LEU A 42 -0.23 3.63 -7.92
CA LEU A 42 0.15 2.43 -7.18
C LEU A 42 0.36 1.32 -8.20
N LEU A 43 1.45 0.56 -8.06
CA LEU A 43 1.72 -0.59 -8.91
C LEU A 43 2.09 -1.79 -8.05
N LEU A 44 1.19 -2.76 -8.00
CA LEU A 44 1.41 -4.05 -7.38
C LEU A 44 1.84 -5.06 -8.44
N LEU A 45 2.89 -5.82 -8.16
CA LEU A 45 3.51 -6.82 -9.02
C LEU A 45 3.72 -8.10 -8.20
N TRP A 46 3.45 -9.27 -8.78
CA TRP A 46 3.69 -10.53 -8.09
C TRP A 46 3.94 -11.72 -9.02
N ASN A 47 4.56 -12.74 -8.44
CA ASN A 47 4.81 -14.04 -9.04
C ASN A 47 3.68 -15.03 -8.77
N SER A 48 3.61 -16.11 -9.55
CA SER A 48 2.58 -17.16 -9.42
C SER A 48 2.71 -18.01 -8.14
N ASN A 49 3.71 -17.74 -7.29
CA ASN A 49 3.85 -18.35 -5.98
C ASN A 49 2.71 -17.94 -5.03
N TYR A 50 2.08 -16.79 -5.29
CA TYR A 50 0.91 -16.31 -4.56
C TYR A 50 -0.25 -16.08 -5.52
N SER A 51 -1.43 -16.57 -5.13
CA SER A 51 -2.69 -16.12 -5.71
C SER A 51 -3.14 -14.87 -4.96
N ILE A 52 -3.16 -13.73 -5.66
CA ILE A 52 -3.56 -12.44 -5.08
C ILE A 52 -4.86 -11.99 -5.75
N SER A 53 -5.89 -11.79 -4.93
CA SER A 53 -7.18 -11.24 -5.35
C SER A 53 -7.33 -9.81 -4.84
N ILE A 54 -7.53 -8.85 -5.75
CA ILE A 54 -7.81 -7.47 -5.37
C ILE A 54 -9.24 -7.40 -4.84
N LEU A 55 -9.40 -6.99 -3.58
CA LEU A 55 -10.71 -6.86 -2.93
C LEU A 55 -11.25 -5.43 -3.03
N SER A 56 -10.36 -4.45 -2.90
CA SER A 56 -10.69 -3.03 -3.02
C SER A 56 -9.44 -2.23 -3.41
N SER A 57 -9.65 -1.10 -4.08
CA SER A 57 -8.59 -0.18 -4.46
C SER A 57 -9.04 1.26 -4.26
N HIS A 58 -8.13 2.09 -3.79
CA HIS A 58 -8.28 3.52 -3.58
C HIS A 58 -7.03 4.22 -4.15
N PRO A 59 -7.07 5.50 -4.56
CA PRO A 59 -5.87 6.23 -5.00
C PRO A 59 -4.66 6.17 -4.05
N LYS A 60 -4.88 5.82 -2.77
CA LYS A 60 -3.86 5.70 -1.72
C LYS A 60 -3.66 4.29 -1.16
N PHE A 61 -4.45 3.29 -1.55
CA PHE A 61 -4.18 1.91 -1.14
C PHE A 61 -4.66 0.86 -2.13
N ILE A 62 -4.05 -0.32 -2.06
CA ILE A 62 -4.54 -1.56 -2.67
C ILE A 62 -4.80 -2.56 -1.55
N HIS A 63 -6.05 -3.00 -1.40
CA HIS A 63 -6.45 -4.02 -0.45
C HIS A 63 -6.71 -5.34 -1.15
N CYS A 64 -6.03 -6.39 -0.71
CA CYS A 64 -6.02 -7.66 -1.43
C CYS A 64 -5.89 -8.86 -0.50
N LYS A 65 -6.41 -9.99 -0.97
CA LYS A 65 -6.34 -11.28 -0.31
C LYS A 65 -5.23 -12.10 -0.95
N PHE A 66 -4.32 -12.58 -0.12
CA PHE A 66 -3.22 -13.45 -0.50
C PHE A 66 -3.58 -14.87 -0.12
N GLN A 67 -3.32 -15.79 -1.04
CA GLN A 67 -3.33 -17.22 -0.81
C GLN A 67 -2.01 -17.78 -1.33
N ASP A 68 -1.17 -18.25 -0.41
CA ASP A 68 -0.02 -19.07 -0.77
C ASP A 68 -0.51 -20.39 -1.36
N VAL A 69 0.07 -20.79 -2.49
CA VAL A 69 -0.27 -22.04 -3.19
C VAL A 69 -0.03 -23.28 -2.30
N CYS A 70 0.90 -23.19 -1.35
CA CYS A 70 1.28 -24.26 -0.44
C CYS A 70 0.56 -24.20 0.92
N SER A 71 -0.14 -23.11 1.25
CA SER A 71 -0.87 -22.93 2.51
C SER A 71 -2.37 -23.03 2.29
N THR A 72 -3.12 -23.40 3.34
CA THR A 72 -4.59 -23.36 3.33
C THR A 72 -5.14 -22.07 3.92
N THR A 73 -4.33 -21.27 4.60
CA THR A 73 -4.81 -20.11 5.35
C THR A 73 -4.53 -18.83 4.56
N PRO A 74 -5.57 -18.13 4.06
CA PRO A 74 -5.39 -16.84 3.43
C PRO A 74 -5.06 -15.75 4.46
N TRP A 75 -4.43 -14.68 4.00
CA TRP A 75 -4.28 -13.44 4.75
C TRP A 75 -4.61 -12.24 3.89
N LEU A 76 -4.93 -11.13 4.53
CA LEU A 76 -5.16 -9.85 3.86
C LEU A 76 -3.90 -9.00 3.92
N VAL A 77 -3.68 -8.24 2.85
CA VAL A 77 -2.66 -7.20 2.80
C VAL A 77 -3.25 -5.92 2.25
N THR A 78 -2.97 -4.81 2.93
CA THR A 78 -3.18 -3.47 2.39
C THR A 78 -1.85 -2.82 2.12
N PHE A 79 -1.57 -2.53 0.85
CA PHE A 79 -0.45 -1.67 0.45
C PHE A 79 -0.91 -0.22 0.49
N LEU A 80 -0.27 0.62 1.28
CA LEU A 80 -0.72 1.96 1.63
C LEU A 80 0.32 3.02 1.27
N TYR A 81 -0.16 4.13 0.70
CA TYR A 81 0.58 5.39 0.56
C TYR A 81 -0.24 6.50 1.21
N MET A 82 0.03 6.78 2.49
CA MET A 82 -0.80 7.67 3.30
C MET A 82 -0.65 9.14 2.89
N PHE A 83 -1.72 9.93 3.06
CA PHE A 83 -1.65 11.39 2.83
C PHE A 83 -0.71 12.09 3.83
N PRO A 84 -0.06 13.21 3.46
CA PRO A 84 0.78 13.98 4.37
C PRO A 84 -0.03 14.85 5.36
N HIS A 85 -1.32 15.08 5.09
CA HIS A 85 -2.18 15.95 5.90
C HIS A 85 -3.09 15.15 6.84
N LYS A 86 -3.05 15.47 8.15
CA LYS A 86 -3.76 14.75 9.20
C LYS A 86 -5.25 14.49 8.97
N HIS A 87 -5.99 15.46 8.45
CA HIS A 87 -7.43 15.26 8.19
C HIS A 87 -7.66 14.13 7.19
N GLN A 88 -6.92 14.16 6.07
CA GLN A 88 -7.02 13.13 5.04
C GLN A 88 -6.51 11.76 5.53
N GLN A 89 -5.54 11.75 6.46
CA GLN A 89 -5.11 10.52 7.12
C GLN A 89 -6.22 9.89 7.94
N GLN A 90 -7.00 10.72 8.66
CA GLN A 90 -8.10 10.23 9.49
C GLN A 90 -9.23 9.65 8.64
N ASP A 91 -9.58 10.32 7.53
CA ASP A 91 -10.57 9.81 6.58
C ASP A 91 -10.12 8.46 5.99
N LEU A 92 -8.86 8.38 5.54
CA LEU A 92 -8.30 7.14 5.01
C LEU A 92 -8.25 6.02 6.06
N TRP A 93 -7.97 6.36 7.33
CA TRP A 93 -8.02 5.38 8.40
C TRP A 93 -9.41 4.83 8.65
N ASN A 94 -10.44 5.67 8.63
CA ASN A 94 -11.82 5.22 8.80
C ASN A 94 -12.21 4.24 7.68
N GLU A 95 -11.77 4.49 6.44
CA GLU A 95 -11.96 3.56 5.33
C GLU A 95 -11.27 2.21 5.59
N LEU A 96 -10.04 2.22 6.09
CA LEU A 96 -9.30 1.00 6.40
C LEU A 96 -9.93 0.22 7.56
N VAL A 97 -10.37 0.90 8.63
CA VAL A 97 -11.11 0.25 9.74
C VAL A 97 -12.38 -0.42 9.21
N ASN A 98 -13.09 0.21 8.28
CA ASN A 98 -14.26 -0.39 7.66
C ASN A 98 -13.91 -1.67 6.87
N LEU A 99 -12.73 -1.77 6.23
CA LEU A 99 -12.31 -3.02 5.58
C LEU A 99 -12.16 -4.18 6.58
N GLN A 100 -11.59 -3.90 7.76
CA GLN A 100 -11.38 -4.91 8.81
C GLN A 100 -12.68 -5.54 9.30
N VAL A 101 -13.72 -4.72 9.50
CA VAL A 101 -15.02 -5.16 10.06
C VAL A 101 -15.64 -6.28 9.21
N HIS A 102 -15.30 -6.36 7.93
CA HIS A 102 -15.87 -7.32 6.98
C HIS A 102 -15.03 -8.59 6.79
N SER A 103 -13.94 -8.79 7.56
CA SER A 103 -13.01 -9.91 7.41
C SER A 103 -12.65 -10.56 8.75
N GLN A 104 -12.40 -11.87 8.72
CA GLN A 104 -11.88 -12.64 9.88
C GLN A 104 -10.44 -13.11 9.67
N GLU A 105 -9.91 -12.94 8.46
CA GLU A 105 -8.56 -13.32 8.08
C GLU A 105 -7.50 -12.43 8.76
N PRO A 106 -6.30 -12.98 9.07
CA PRO A 106 -5.17 -12.17 9.52
C PRO A 106 -4.87 -11.06 8.52
N TRP A 107 -4.65 -9.83 9.01
CA TRP A 107 -4.50 -8.65 8.15
C TRP A 107 -3.22 -7.88 8.45
N PHE A 108 -2.46 -7.60 7.40
CA PHE A 108 -1.26 -6.79 7.43
C PHE A 108 -1.48 -5.50 6.65
N ILE A 109 -1.01 -4.37 7.19
CA ILE A 109 -0.97 -3.09 6.49
C ILE A 109 0.50 -2.69 6.36
N MET A 110 0.93 -2.38 5.15
CA MET A 110 2.33 -2.03 4.86
C MET A 110 2.42 -0.94 3.79
N GLY A 111 3.57 -0.28 3.71
CA GLY A 111 3.84 0.77 2.73
C GLY A 111 4.39 2.02 3.42
N ASP A 112 4.13 3.17 2.83
CA ASP A 112 4.59 4.46 3.34
C ASP A 112 3.43 5.19 4.04
N PHE A 113 3.56 5.29 5.36
CA PHE A 113 2.56 5.90 6.22
C PHE A 113 2.74 7.42 6.32
N ASN A 114 3.77 8.00 5.69
CA ASN A 114 4.10 9.43 5.73
C ASN A 114 4.05 10.01 7.16
N CYS A 115 4.46 9.21 8.14
CA CYS A 115 4.37 9.54 9.55
C CYS A 115 5.69 9.29 10.28
N ILE A 116 5.87 10.03 11.37
CA ILE A 116 6.97 9.85 12.31
C ILE A 116 6.34 9.26 13.58
N LEU A 117 6.65 7.99 13.86
CA LEU A 117 6.15 7.30 15.04
C LEU A 117 6.91 7.74 16.29
N HIS A 118 8.21 8.01 16.14
CA HIS A 118 9.06 8.46 17.23
C HIS A 118 9.97 9.60 16.78
N LEU A 119 10.15 10.59 17.65
CA LEU A 119 11.06 11.72 17.40
C LEU A 119 12.47 11.29 17.00
N LYS A 120 12.95 10.14 17.50
CA LYS A 120 14.26 9.55 17.18
C LYS A 120 14.42 9.10 15.72
N GLU A 121 13.34 8.91 14.97
CA GLU A 121 13.36 8.55 13.54
C GLU A 121 13.75 9.76 12.67
N LYS A 122 13.57 10.97 13.20
CA LYS A 122 13.88 12.21 12.50
C LYS A 122 15.33 12.62 12.72
N ARG A 123 16.02 12.94 11.63
CA ARG A 123 17.35 13.58 11.65
C ARG A 123 17.26 14.94 10.95
N GLY A 124 17.47 16.03 11.70
CA GLY A 124 17.41 17.41 11.18
C GLY A 124 16.00 17.95 10.89
N GLY A 125 15.92 19.12 10.25
CA GLY A 125 14.65 19.80 9.91
C GLY A 125 13.97 20.51 11.10
N SER A 126 12.75 21.02 10.89
CA SER A 126 11.99 21.74 11.92
C SER A 126 11.60 20.86 13.11
N ASN A 127 11.74 21.38 14.34
CA ASN A 127 11.33 20.71 15.59
C ASN A 127 9.80 20.62 15.76
N PHE A 128 9.00 21.25 14.89
CA PHE A 128 7.55 21.09 14.88
C PHE A 128 7.18 19.74 14.25
N VAL A 129 7.14 18.69 15.08
CA VAL A 129 6.81 17.31 14.66
C VAL A 129 5.32 16.99 14.82
N ASP A 130 4.55 17.88 15.46
CA ASP A 130 3.12 17.67 15.70
C ASP A 130 2.34 17.35 14.43
N ARG A 131 2.77 17.83 13.25
CA ARG A 131 2.08 17.56 11.98
C ARG A 131 2.23 16.12 11.47
N TYR A 132 3.27 15.40 11.90
CA TYR A 132 3.63 14.07 11.38
C TYR A 132 3.53 12.95 12.43
N ILE A 133 3.32 13.28 13.70
CA ILE A 133 3.06 12.28 14.75
C ILE A 133 1.60 11.86 14.65
N ILE A 134 1.37 10.63 14.21
CA ILE A 134 0.09 9.94 14.31
C ILE A 134 0.07 9.20 15.64
N GLN A 135 -0.99 9.36 16.44
CA GLN A 135 -1.28 8.39 17.49
C GLN A 135 -1.83 7.14 16.83
N PHE A 136 -0.91 6.27 16.39
CA PHE A 136 -1.28 4.93 15.94
C PHE A 136 -1.82 4.18 17.16
N ARG A 137 -3.11 3.86 17.16
CA ARG A 137 -3.74 3.02 18.18
C ARG A 137 -4.28 1.77 17.47
N PRO A 138 -3.45 0.72 17.32
CA PRO A 138 -3.93 -0.58 16.86
C PRO A 138 -4.94 -1.18 17.84
#